data_AF-A0A1J4N6T2-F1
#
_entry.id   AF-A0A1J4N6T2-F1
#
_cell.length_a   1.000
_cell.length_b   1.000
_cell.length_c   1.000
_cell.angle_alpha   90.00
_cell.angle_beta   90.00
_cell.angle_gamma   90.00
#
_symmetry.space_group_name_H-M   'P 1'
#
loop_
_entity.id
_entity.type
_entity.pdbx_description
1 polymer ?
#
loop_
_entity_poly.entity_id
_entity_poly.type
_entity_poly.pdbx_seq_one_letter_code
_entity_poly.pdbx_strand_id
1 'polypeptide(L)'
;MIQLRLSSAVLARTRFAFSPLAEAVKSLYAAHSGVIHPLHRGWYDRARGELRRTDSDLLRAIVPPGGHVAEFLFVGATSTETTIEEQLQLVAGWPHEHLLLELEQAWRGVGVTPDVRRVLEDADAPQRVAAELERYWHQVLAPYWPRLRGVLDADVAYRLDRLARGGMASLLSDLHPSLQLTDQAIRINSATDSDIDGGGLTLVPSVFVWPRMWVELGLLGEPSLTYGARGIGTLWADRPLPVERDDALGELLGRSRSQILMTLQVPRSTTDLAREIGLSAATVSSHLSVLRRTGLVTCWRSGRRVLYQRTALASVMVDAGLADVRDEAHG
;
A
#
# COMPACT_ATOMS: atom_id res chain seq x y z
N MET A 1 23.61 -9.33 11.25
CA MET A 1 23.58 -7.97 10.69
C MET A 1 24.22 -8.07 9.35
N ILE A 2 23.52 -7.62 8.32
CA ILE A 2 23.89 -7.91 6.95
C ILE A 2 24.01 -6.60 6.18
N GLN A 3 24.94 -6.53 5.25
CA GLN A 3 25.29 -5.29 4.57
C GLN A 3 24.93 -5.36 3.10
N LEU A 4 24.24 -4.32 2.64
CA LEU A 4 23.83 -4.16 1.26
C LEU A 4 24.54 -2.92 0.71
N ARG A 5 25.68 -3.15 0.05
CA ARG A 5 26.48 -2.04 -0.49
C ARG A 5 25.78 -1.49 -1.72
N LEU A 6 25.54 -0.18 -1.71
CA LEU A 6 24.94 0.53 -2.84
C LEU A 6 25.99 1.43 -3.45
N SER A 7 26.34 1.18 -4.70
CA SER A 7 27.17 2.11 -5.47
C SER A 7 26.42 3.42 -5.76
N SER A 8 27.16 4.50 -6.02
CA SER A 8 26.58 5.78 -6.45
C SER A 8 25.72 5.64 -7.72
N ALA A 9 26.06 4.70 -8.60
CA ALA A 9 25.28 4.39 -9.80
C ALA A 9 23.89 3.82 -9.46
N VAL A 10 23.78 3.01 -8.40
CA VAL A 10 22.49 2.48 -7.92
C VAL A 10 21.65 3.60 -7.31
N LEU A 11 22.27 4.45 -6.51
CA LEU A 11 21.59 5.62 -5.92
C LEU A 11 21.07 6.57 -7.01
N ALA A 12 21.84 6.80 -8.06
CA ALA A 12 21.44 7.64 -9.18
C ALA A 12 20.25 7.08 -9.99
N ARG A 13 20.02 5.76 -9.94
CA ARG A 13 18.92 5.07 -10.63
C ARG A 13 17.79 4.69 -9.67
N THR A 14 17.82 5.18 -8.43
CA THR A 14 16.79 4.89 -7.44
C THR A 14 15.48 5.52 -7.85
N ARG A 15 14.39 4.74 -7.82
CA ARG A 15 13.05 5.17 -8.23
C ARG A 15 11.98 4.65 -7.29
N PHE A 16 10.80 5.25 -7.34
CA PHE A 16 9.61 4.74 -6.66
C PHE A 16 8.76 3.91 -7.61
N ALA A 17 8.18 2.83 -7.10
CA ALA A 17 7.16 2.05 -7.77
C ALA A 17 6.08 1.63 -6.78
N PHE A 18 4.88 1.30 -7.27
CA PHE A 18 3.83 0.70 -6.46
C PHE A 18 3.65 -0.76 -6.84
N SER A 19 3.31 -1.60 -5.87
CA SER A 19 3.08 -3.02 -6.09
C SER A 19 1.71 -3.44 -5.55
N PRO A 20 0.64 -3.38 -6.38
CA PRO A 20 -0.64 -4.00 -6.07
C PRO A 20 -0.50 -5.43 -5.53
N LEU A 21 0.38 -6.23 -6.13
CA LEU A 21 0.64 -7.61 -5.73
C LEU A 21 1.25 -7.68 -4.31
N ALA A 22 2.23 -6.83 -3.99
CA ALA A 22 2.79 -6.77 -2.64
C ALA A 22 1.73 -6.44 -1.58
N GLU A 23 0.80 -5.52 -1.89
CA GLU A 23 -0.30 -5.20 -0.98
C GLU A 23 -1.27 -6.37 -0.82
N ALA A 24 -1.58 -7.09 -1.91
CA ALA A 24 -2.38 -8.32 -1.87
C ALA A 24 -1.74 -9.38 -0.97
N VAL A 25 -0.47 -9.64 -1.18
CA VAL A 25 0.28 -10.68 -0.49
C VAL A 25 0.50 -10.33 0.98
N LYS A 26 0.84 -9.07 1.30
CA LYS A 26 1.02 -8.66 2.71
C LYS A 26 -0.29 -8.53 3.47
N SER A 27 -1.39 -8.11 2.82
CA SER A 27 -2.72 -8.14 3.45
C SER A 27 -3.19 -9.57 3.73
N LEU A 28 -2.92 -10.49 2.79
CA LEU A 28 -3.18 -11.92 2.97
C LEU A 28 -2.34 -12.51 4.10
N TYR A 29 -1.04 -12.17 4.16
CA TYR A 29 -0.15 -12.57 5.25
C TYR A 29 -0.67 -12.09 6.61
N ALA A 30 -1.13 -10.83 6.70
CA ALA A 30 -1.74 -10.30 7.92
C ALA A 30 -2.98 -11.11 8.29
N ALA A 31 -3.87 -11.41 7.34
CA ALA A 31 -5.07 -12.21 7.55
C ALA A 31 -4.76 -13.65 8.03
N HIS A 32 -3.78 -14.33 7.42
CA HIS A 32 -3.40 -15.70 7.76
C HIS A 32 -2.63 -15.81 9.08
N SER A 33 -1.86 -14.79 9.46
CA SER A 33 -1.11 -14.80 10.72
C SER A 33 -1.99 -14.90 11.96
N GLY A 34 -3.29 -14.60 11.84
CA GLY A 34 -4.23 -14.55 12.96
C GLY A 34 -4.05 -13.33 13.87
N VAL A 35 -3.00 -12.53 13.68
CA VAL A 35 -2.68 -11.35 14.48
C VAL A 35 -2.83 -10.11 13.59
N ILE A 36 -4.04 -9.55 13.58
CA ILE A 36 -4.32 -8.30 12.85
C ILE A 36 -3.81 -7.12 13.66
N HIS A 37 -2.81 -6.42 13.13
CA HIS A 37 -2.30 -5.18 13.74
C HIS A 37 -3.45 -4.16 13.90
N PRO A 38 -3.53 -3.41 15.01
CA PRO A 38 -4.64 -2.48 15.27
C PRO A 38 -4.94 -1.50 14.13
N LEU A 39 -3.88 -1.06 13.43
CA LEU A 39 -4.02 -0.20 12.25
C LEU A 39 -4.91 -0.81 11.17
N HIS A 40 -4.84 -2.12 10.92
CA HIS A 40 -5.60 -2.78 9.86
C HIS A 40 -6.94 -3.37 10.34
N ARG A 41 -7.32 -3.16 11.61
CA ARG A 41 -8.55 -3.75 12.15
C ARG A 41 -9.81 -3.29 11.40
N GLY A 42 -9.92 -2.00 11.10
CA GLY A 42 -11.05 -1.46 10.34
C GLY A 42 -11.15 -2.03 8.91
N TRP A 43 -10.03 -2.35 8.26
CA TRP A 43 -10.05 -3.08 7.00
C TRP A 43 -10.52 -4.52 7.21
N TYR A 44 -9.94 -5.23 8.17
CA TYR A 44 -10.24 -6.64 8.42
C TYR A 44 -11.72 -6.85 8.75
N ASP A 45 -12.32 -6.00 9.58
CA ASP A 45 -13.74 -6.10 9.97
C ASP A 45 -14.68 -5.99 8.77
N ARG A 46 -14.33 -5.18 7.76
CA ARG A 46 -15.08 -5.05 6.50
C ARG A 46 -14.77 -6.17 5.52
N ALA A 47 -13.52 -6.60 5.45
CA ALA A 47 -13.05 -7.59 4.48
C ALA A 47 -13.31 -9.06 4.91
N ARG A 48 -13.53 -9.33 6.19
CA ARG A 48 -13.64 -10.71 6.73
C ARG A 48 -14.70 -11.58 6.07
N GLY A 49 -15.77 -10.99 5.55
CA GLY A 49 -16.82 -11.71 4.81
C GLY A 49 -16.29 -12.27 3.49
N GLU A 50 -15.60 -11.43 2.72
CA GLU A 50 -15.00 -11.81 1.43
C GLU A 50 -13.77 -12.71 1.62
N LEU A 51 -12.95 -12.46 2.65
CA LEU A 51 -11.85 -13.34 3.04
C LEU A 51 -12.29 -14.79 3.34
N ARG A 52 -13.54 -15.00 3.76
CA ARG A 52 -14.09 -16.36 3.98
C ARG A 52 -14.57 -17.03 2.69
N ARG A 53 -14.72 -16.28 1.60
CA ARG A 53 -15.20 -16.76 0.29
C ARG A 53 -14.06 -17.09 -0.68
N THR A 54 -12.85 -16.64 -0.39
CA THR A 54 -11.63 -16.98 -1.15
C THR A 54 -11.20 -18.42 -0.91
N ASP A 55 -10.41 -19.01 -1.82
CA ASP A 55 -9.84 -20.36 -1.63
C ASP A 55 -8.75 -20.25 -0.58
N SER A 56 -9.16 -20.44 0.67
CA SER A 56 -8.26 -20.31 1.81
C SER A 56 -7.12 -21.31 1.77
N ASP A 57 -7.25 -22.45 1.08
CA ASP A 57 -6.23 -23.49 1.11
C ASP A 57 -5.12 -23.18 0.12
N LEU A 58 -5.47 -22.80 -1.12
CA LEU A 58 -4.48 -22.32 -2.10
C LEU A 58 -3.80 -21.03 -1.64
N LEU A 59 -4.57 -20.06 -1.14
CA LEU A 59 -3.99 -18.81 -0.64
C LEU A 59 -3.08 -19.02 0.57
N ARG A 60 -3.46 -19.93 1.50
CA ARG A 60 -2.55 -20.33 2.58
C ARG A 60 -1.32 -21.01 2.04
N ALA A 61 -1.46 -21.82 0.99
CA ALA A 61 -0.36 -22.52 0.36
C ALA A 61 0.73 -21.59 -0.17
N ILE A 62 0.37 -20.43 -0.72
CA ILE A 62 1.34 -19.45 -1.24
C ILE A 62 1.82 -18.45 -0.19
N VAL A 63 1.03 -18.19 0.85
CA VAL A 63 1.37 -17.27 1.95
C VAL A 63 1.17 -17.96 3.30
N PRO A 64 2.16 -18.76 3.76
CA PRO A 64 2.06 -19.49 5.01
C PRO A 64 2.01 -18.58 6.23
N PRO A 65 1.26 -18.95 7.29
CA PRO A 65 1.23 -18.18 8.53
C PRO A 65 2.61 -18.24 9.20
N GLY A 66 3.23 -17.06 9.41
CA GLY A 66 4.52 -16.97 10.10
C GLY A 66 5.74 -17.40 9.28
N GLY A 67 5.54 -17.91 8.05
CA GLY A 67 6.61 -18.35 7.15
C GLY A 67 7.26 -17.21 6.37
N HIS A 68 8.30 -17.57 5.60
CA HIS A 68 8.85 -16.69 4.57
C HIS A 68 7.83 -16.56 3.43
N VAL A 69 7.83 -15.43 2.74
CA VAL A 69 6.95 -15.20 1.59
C VAL A 69 7.80 -15.27 0.33
N ALA A 70 7.37 -16.06 -0.64
CA ALA A 70 8.11 -16.28 -1.89
C ALA A 70 8.38 -14.97 -2.66
N GLU A 71 9.52 -14.90 -3.36
CA GLU A 71 9.97 -13.71 -4.09
C GLU A 71 9.10 -13.43 -5.31
N PHE A 72 8.60 -14.47 -5.99
CA PHE A 72 7.70 -14.34 -7.14
C PHE A 72 6.42 -13.55 -6.82
N LEU A 73 6.05 -13.44 -5.54
CA LEU A 73 4.89 -12.69 -5.04
C LEU A 73 5.15 -11.18 -4.89
N PHE A 74 6.34 -10.68 -5.23
CA PHE A 74 6.67 -9.25 -5.16
C PHE A 74 7.15 -8.64 -6.48
N VAL A 75 7.06 -9.42 -7.57
CA VAL A 75 7.63 -9.08 -8.87
C VAL A 75 6.93 -7.92 -9.57
N GLY A 76 7.62 -7.31 -10.52
CA GLY A 76 7.00 -6.42 -11.51
C GLY A 76 6.64 -5.01 -11.02
N ALA A 77 7.10 -4.60 -9.83
CA ALA A 77 6.95 -3.24 -9.34
C ALA A 77 7.88 -2.28 -10.11
N THR A 78 7.47 -1.85 -11.31
CA THR A 78 8.34 -1.08 -12.22
C THR A 78 8.08 0.43 -12.18
N SER A 79 6.86 0.85 -11.86
CA SER A 79 6.48 2.27 -11.79
C SER A 79 5.33 2.50 -10.80
N THR A 80 4.94 3.76 -10.60
CA THR A 80 3.74 4.13 -9.80
C THR A 80 2.42 3.87 -10.53
N GLU A 81 2.48 3.49 -11.81
CA GLU A 81 1.31 3.12 -12.62
C GLU A 81 1.17 1.61 -12.82
N THR A 82 2.09 0.80 -12.26
CA THR A 82 2.05 -0.67 -12.31
C THR A 82 0.68 -1.17 -11.86
N THR A 83 0.09 -2.05 -12.67
CA THR A 83 -1.23 -2.65 -12.39
C THR A 83 -1.12 -4.05 -11.82
N ILE A 84 -2.20 -4.52 -11.19
CA ILE A 84 -2.23 -5.89 -10.67
C ILE A 84 -2.16 -6.91 -11.82
N GLU A 85 -2.80 -6.61 -12.95
CA GLU A 85 -2.88 -7.50 -14.11
C GLU A 85 -1.48 -7.72 -14.71
N GLU A 86 -0.67 -6.67 -14.80
CA GLU A 86 0.73 -6.76 -15.25
C GLU A 86 1.55 -7.68 -14.34
N GLN A 87 1.38 -7.56 -13.02
CA GLN A 87 2.12 -8.37 -12.05
C GLN A 87 1.62 -9.82 -12.03
N LEU A 88 0.32 -10.05 -12.16
CA LEU A 88 -0.26 -11.40 -12.22
C LEU A 88 0.13 -12.13 -13.50
N GLN A 89 0.34 -11.44 -14.62
CA GLN A 89 0.90 -12.03 -15.83
C GLN A 89 2.31 -12.58 -15.60
N LEU A 90 3.15 -11.87 -14.82
CA LEU A 90 4.47 -12.36 -14.44
C LEU A 90 4.39 -13.58 -13.52
N VAL A 91 3.44 -13.59 -12.57
CA VAL A 91 3.18 -14.75 -11.71
C VAL A 91 2.70 -15.96 -12.54
N ALA A 92 1.79 -15.76 -13.47
CA ALA A 92 1.26 -16.82 -14.34
C ALA A 92 2.33 -17.41 -15.29
N GLY A 93 3.32 -16.60 -15.67
CA GLY A 93 4.46 -17.01 -16.48
C GLY A 93 5.67 -17.48 -15.68
N TRP A 94 5.57 -17.57 -14.35
CA TRP A 94 6.70 -17.95 -13.51
C TRP A 94 7.11 -19.40 -13.78
N PRO A 95 8.42 -19.71 -13.95
CA PRO A 95 8.86 -21.10 -14.12
C PRO A 95 8.40 -21.97 -12.95
N HIS A 96 7.68 -23.06 -13.26
CA HIS A 96 7.10 -23.96 -12.26
C HIS A 96 8.16 -24.49 -11.28
N GLU A 97 9.33 -24.87 -11.80
CA GLU A 97 10.48 -25.33 -11.00
C GLU A 97 10.99 -24.28 -9.99
N HIS A 98 10.97 -22.99 -10.34
CA HIS A 98 11.35 -21.91 -9.41
C HIS A 98 10.26 -21.66 -8.38
N LEU A 99 8.98 -21.67 -8.80
CA LEU A 99 7.84 -21.57 -7.89
C LEU A 99 7.90 -22.66 -6.82
N LEU A 100 8.20 -23.89 -7.22
CA LEU A 100 8.37 -25.02 -6.30
C LEU A 100 9.46 -24.75 -5.26
N LEU A 101 10.65 -24.36 -5.70
CA LEU A 101 11.79 -24.10 -4.82
C LEU A 101 11.51 -22.97 -3.83
N GLU A 102 10.85 -21.91 -4.27
CA GLU A 102 10.50 -20.78 -3.41
C GLU A 102 9.40 -21.13 -2.41
N LEU A 103 8.38 -21.89 -2.81
CA LEU A 103 7.34 -22.35 -1.90
C LEU A 103 7.88 -23.36 -0.88
N GLU A 104 8.73 -24.30 -1.29
CA GLU A 104 9.41 -25.20 -0.35
C GLU A 104 10.18 -24.40 0.70
N GLN A 105 10.85 -23.31 0.31
CA GLN A 105 11.53 -22.39 1.22
C GLN A 105 10.55 -21.64 2.13
N ALA A 106 9.44 -21.13 1.59
CA ALA A 106 8.39 -20.43 2.33
C ALA A 106 7.84 -21.27 3.49
N TRP A 107 7.73 -22.59 3.27
CA TRP A 107 7.22 -23.56 4.23
C TRP A 107 8.28 -24.18 5.16
N ARG A 108 9.56 -23.83 5.01
CA ARG A 108 10.62 -24.30 5.93
C ARG A 108 10.30 -23.84 7.35
N GLY A 109 10.21 -24.79 8.28
CA GLY A 109 9.92 -24.54 9.69
C GLY A 109 8.43 -24.47 10.06
N VAL A 110 7.53 -24.32 9.08
CA VAL A 110 6.06 -24.38 9.29
C VAL A 110 5.50 -25.76 8.91
N GLY A 111 6.11 -26.41 7.91
CA GLY A 111 5.76 -27.75 7.43
C GLY A 111 4.75 -27.72 6.28
N VAL A 112 5.06 -28.43 5.19
CA VAL A 112 4.25 -28.47 3.97
C VAL A 112 2.96 -29.27 4.21
N THR A 113 1.79 -28.65 4.03
CA THR A 113 0.49 -29.34 4.13
C THR A 113 0.19 -30.15 2.85
N PRO A 114 -0.73 -31.14 2.90
CA PRO A 114 -1.16 -31.87 1.70
C PRO A 114 -1.72 -30.96 0.60
N ASP A 115 -2.36 -29.85 0.97
CA ASP A 115 -2.91 -28.90 -0.01
C ASP A 115 -1.79 -28.12 -0.70
N VAL A 116 -0.76 -27.69 0.04
CA VAL A 116 0.45 -27.11 -0.55
C VAL A 116 1.09 -28.09 -1.50
N ARG A 117 1.27 -29.34 -1.07
CA ARG A 117 1.85 -30.40 -1.92
C ARG A 117 1.05 -30.60 -3.20
N ARG A 118 -0.28 -30.57 -3.14
CA ARG A 118 -1.14 -30.68 -4.33
C ARG A 118 -0.99 -29.49 -5.27
N VAL A 119 -0.75 -28.29 -4.74
CA VAL A 119 -0.45 -27.09 -5.54
C VAL A 119 0.93 -27.20 -6.17
N LEU A 120 1.92 -27.70 -5.44
CA LEU A 120 3.28 -27.91 -5.95
C LEU A 120 3.30 -28.92 -7.11
N GLU A 121 2.56 -30.03 -6.97
CA GLU A 121 2.56 -31.13 -7.95
C GLU A 121 1.76 -30.84 -9.23
N ASP A 122 1.03 -29.72 -9.30
CA ASP A 122 0.25 -29.30 -10.47
C ASP A 122 1.13 -28.53 -11.48
N ALA A 123 1.14 -28.97 -12.74
CA ALA A 123 1.90 -28.32 -13.81
C ALA A 123 1.39 -26.89 -14.11
N ASP A 124 0.10 -26.62 -13.87
CA ASP A 124 -0.53 -25.31 -14.09
C ASP A 124 -0.55 -24.44 -12.81
N ALA A 125 0.27 -24.78 -11.81
CA ALA A 125 0.30 -24.08 -10.53
C ALA A 125 0.51 -22.55 -10.65
N PRO A 126 1.45 -22.02 -11.47
CA PRO A 126 1.63 -20.57 -11.62
C PRO A 126 0.35 -19.85 -12.06
N GLN A 127 -0.37 -20.41 -13.04
CA GLN A 127 -1.61 -19.86 -13.59
C GLN A 127 -2.74 -19.92 -12.56
N ARG A 128 -2.87 -21.03 -11.83
CA ARG A 128 -3.86 -21.17 -10.76
C ARG A 128 -3.61 -20.18 -9.61
N VAL A 129 -2.34 -20.00 -9.23
CA VAL A 129 -1.93 -19.03 -8.21
C VAL A 129 -2.27 -17.60 -8.66
N ALA A 130 -1.94 -17.24 -9.90
CA ALA A 130 -2.28 -15.93 -10.45
C ALA A 130 -3.80 -15.69 -10.47
N ALA A 131 -4.60 -16.66 -10.93
CA ALA A 131 -6.05 -16.55 -10.97
C ALA A 131 -6.67 -16.40 -9.57
N GLU A 132 -6.14 -17.11 -8.57
CA GLU A 132 -6.64 -16.98 -7.20
C GLU A 132 -6.26 -15.65 -6.56
N LEU A 133 -5.05 -15.15 -6.81
CA LEU A 133 -4.63 -13.82 -6.38
C LEU A 133 -5.44 -12.71 -7.07
N GLU A 134 -5.81 -12.89 -8.34
CA GLU A 134 -6.73 -11.99 -9.06
C GLU A 134 -8.09 -11.91 -8.38
N ARG A 135 -8.65 -13.07 -8.04
CA ARG A 135 -9.93 -13.18 -7.33
C ARG A 135 -9.86 -12.52 -5.96
N TYR A 136 -8.81 -12.80 -5.20
CA TYR A 136 -8.55 -12.16 -3.91
C TYR A 136 -8.46 -10.64 -4.08
N TRP A 137 -7.69 -10.16 -5.05
CA TRP A 137 -7.52 -8.73 -5.31
C TRP A 137 -8.87 -8.06 -5.55
N HIS A 138 -9.67 -8.55 -6.49
CA HIS A 138 -10.93 -7.91 -6.85
C HIS A 138 -11.97 -7.93 -5.74
N GLN A 139 -12.00 -8.99 -4.92
CA GLN A 139 -12.97 -9.14 -3.84
C GLN A 139 -12.56 -8.38 -2.57
N VAL A 140 -11.26 -8.37 -2.24
CA VAL A 140 -10.77 -7.95 -0.92
C VAL A 140 -10.05 -6.61 -0.94
N LEU A 141 -9.31 -6.27 -2.00
CA LEU A 141 -8.45 -5.08 -2.03
C LEU A 141 -8.84 -4.02 -3.05
N ALA A 142 -9.27 -4.40 -4.25
CA ALA A 142 -9.63 -3.46 -5.31
C ALA A 142 -10.63 -2.39 -4.87
N PRO A 143 -11.65 -2.68 -4.03
CA PRO A 143 -12.57 -1.64 -3.51
C PRO A 143 -11.86 -0.56 -2.68
N TYR A 144 -10.75 -0.90 -2.03
CA TYR A 144 -9.97 0.01 -1.19
C TYR A 144 -8.77 0.61 -1.91
N TRP A 145 -8.41 0.11 -3.10
CA TRP A 145 -7.20 0.52 -3.82
C TRP A 145 -7.08 2.03 -4.05
N PRO A 146 -8.14 2.79 -4.41
CA PRO A 146 -8.03 4.25 -4.51
C PRO A 146 -7.56 4.91 -3.21
N ARG A 147 -8.01 4.40 -2.06
CA ARG A 147 -7.61 4.89 -0.73
C ARG A 147 -6.17 4.46 -0.40
N LEU A 148 -5.81 3.21 -0.68
CA LEU A 148 -4.44 2.71 -0.50
C LEU A 148 -3.45 3.54 -1.34
N ARG A 149 -3.73 3.70 -2.64
CA ARG A 149 -2.92 4.48 -3.57
C ARG A 149 -2.76 5.94 -3.12
N GLY A 150 -3.82 6.57 -2.60
CA GLY A 150 -3.74 7.90 -2.02
C GLY A 150 -2.72 8.01 -0.87
N VAL A 151 -2.61 6.97 -0.02
CA VAL A 151 -1.56 6.91 1.02
C VAL A 151 -0.18 6.72 0.42
N LEU A 152 -0.03 5.82 -0.56
CA LEU A 152 1.24 5.59 -1.23
C LEU A 152 1.76 6.84 -1.93
N ASP A 153 0.88 7.56 -2.63
CA ASP A 153 1.19 8.84 -3.29
C ASP A 153 1.57 9.93 -2.28
N ALA A 154 0.89 9.99 -1.12
CA ALA A 154 1.22 10.92 -0.04
C ALA A 154 2.62 10.64 0.53
N ASP A 155 2.95 9.36 0.73
CA ASP A 155 4.27 8.95 1.20
C ASP A 155 5.34 9.36 0.19
N VAL A 156 5.18 9.03 -1.09
CA VAL A 156 6.14 9.42 -2.14
C VAL A 156 6.34 10.94 -2.19
N ALA A 157 5.26 11.73 -2.14
CA ALA A 157 5.37 13.19 -2.10
C ALA A 157 6.20 13.68 -0.90
N TYR A 158 5.99 13.08 0.27
CA TYR A 158 6.80 13.36 1.46
C TYR A 158 8.27 12.95 1.29
N ARG A 159 8.55 11.76 0.73
CA ARG A 159 9.91 11.28 0.48
C ARG A 159 10.67 12.17 -0.50
N LEU A 160 9.98 12.67 -1.53
CA LEU A 160 10.57 13.58 -2.51
C LEU A 160 10.91 14.94 -1.88
N ASP A 161 10.09 15.49 -0.97
CA ASP A 161 10.46 16.69 -0.21
C ASP A 161 11.70 16.45 0.69
N ARG A 162 11.78 15.28 1.35
CA ARG A 162 12.96 14.89 2.13
C ARG A 162 14.22 14.77 1.29
N LEU A 163 14.11 14.17 0.10
CA LEU A 163 15.19 14.09 -0.88
C LEU A 163 15.66 15.48 -1.31
N ALA A 164 14.72 16.38 -1.62
CA ALA A 164 15.04 17.73 -2.05
C ALA A 164 15.74 18.56 -0.97
N ARG A 165 15.36 18.37 0.31
CA ARG A 165 15.93 19.13 1.45
C ARG A 165 17.23 18.56 1.99
N GLY A 166 17.38 17.24 2.00
CA GLY A 166 18.45 16.54 2.72
C GLY A 166 19.16 15.45 1.91
N GLY A 167 18.91 15.37 0.60
CA GLY A 167 19.53 14.39 -0.27
C GLY A 167 19.09 12.95 -0.02
N MET A 168 19.76 12.03 -0.71
CA MET A 168 19.43 10.59 -0.68
C MET A 168 19.55 10.00 0.71
N ALA A 169 20.53 10.46 1.50
CA ALA A 169 20.73 10.01 2.87
C ALA A 169 19.53 10.27 3.78
N SER A 170 18.92 11.46 3.66
CA SER A 170 17.74 11.86 4.44
C SER A 170 16.50 11.05 4.06
N LEU A 171 16.35 10.72 2.77
CA LEU A 171 15.26 9.88 2.29
C LEU A 171 15.38 8.46 2.85
N LEU A 172 16.53 7.80 2.64
CA LEU A 172 16.74 6.39 2.99
C LEU A 172 16.65 6.14 4.51
N SER A 173 17.22 7.04 5.30
CA SER A 173 17.22 6.93 6.77
C SER A 173 15.82 7.08 7.37
N ASP A 174 14.86 7.64 6.62
CA ASP A 174 13.49 7.84 7.08
C ASP A 174 12.56 6.68 6.68
N LEU A 175 13.01 5.73 5.84
CA LEU A 175 12.16 4.64 5.32
C LEU A 175 11.80 3.61 6.40
N HIS A 176 12.77 3.23 7.24
CA HIS A 176 12.58 2.22 8.28
C HIS A 176 13.68 2.30 9.35
N PRO A 177 13.38 2.11 10.65
CA PRO A 177 14.39 2.20 11.73
C PRO A 177 15.55 1.20 11.63
N SER A 178 15.37 0.09 10.91
CA SER A 178 16.42 -0.91 10.70
C SER A 178 17.40 -0.57 9.57
N LEU A 179 17.15 0.51 8.82
CA LEU A 179 18.06 1.00 7.80
C LEU A 179 19.11 1.88 8.45
N GLN A 180 20.37 1.48 8.34
CA GLN A 180 21.48 2.31 8.76
C GLN A 180 22.30 2.70 7.54
N LEU A 181 22.37 3.99 7.27
CA LEU A 181 23.23 4.50 6.22
C LEU A 181 24.66 4.66 6.73
N THR A 182 25.61 4.33 5.87
CA THR A 182 27.04 4.55 6.07
C THR A 182 27.59 5.24 4.84
N ASP A 183 28.83 5.73 4.91
CA ASP A 183 29.47 6.41 3.77
C ASP A 183 29.57 5.56 2.49
N GLN A 184 29.46 4.22 2.60
CA GLN A 184 29.67 3.28 1.49
C GLN A 184 28.54 2.25 1.30
N ALA A 185 27.53 2.21 2.17
CA ALA A 185 26.52 1.15 2.14
C ALA A 185 25.24 1.50 2.90
N ILE A 186 24.14 0.86 2.51
CA ILE A 186 22.96 0.74 3.37
C ILE A 186 23.08 -0.60 4.13
N ARG A 187 23.06 -0.56 5.45
CA ARG A 187 22.96 -1.76 6.27
C ARG A 187 21.49 -2.07 6.52
N ILE A 188 21.09 -3.28 6.15
CA ILE A 188 19.77 -3.83 6.40
C ILE A 188 19.97 -5.20 7.02
N ASN A 189 19.24 -5.52 8.09
CA ASN A 189 19.19 -6.89 8.59
C ASN A 189 18.53 -7.82 7.55
N SER A 190 19.31 -8.29 6.58
CA SER A 190 19.00 -9.40 5.67
C SER A 190 19.56 -10.71 6.25
N ALA A 191 19.32 -11.84 5.58
CA ALA A 191 19.81 -13.18 5.92
C ALA A 191 21.14 -13.55 5.23
N THR A 192 21.52 -12.85 4.14
CA THR A 192 22.84 -13.01 3.48
C THR A 192 23.47 -11.67 3.05
N ASP A 193 24.78 -11.48 3.28
CA ASP A 193 25.55 -10.32 2.78
C ASP A 193 25.52 -10.30 1.25
N SER A 194 25.24 -9.14 0.66
CA SER A 194 25.11 -9.02 -0.79
C SER A 194 25.48 -7.62 -1.25
N ASP A 195 26.42 -7.54 -2.16
CA ASP A 195 26.79 -6.28 -2.82
C ASP A 195 25.89 -6.09 -4.04
N ILE A 196 25.23 -4.93 -4.10
CA ILE A 196 24.35 -4.58 -5.22
C ILE A 196 25.11 -3.60 -6.11
N ASP A 197 25.62 -4.14 -7.20
CA ASP A 197 26.31 -3.40 -8.24
C ASP A 197 25.46 -3.32 -9.50
N GLY A 198 25.08 -2.09 -9.88
CA GLY A 198 24.24 -1.85 -11.06
C GLY A 198 22.75 -2.05 -10.82
N GLY A 199 21.95 -1.94 -11.88
CA GLY A 199 20.49 -2.13 -11.83
C GLY A 199 19.69 -0.92 -11.36
N GLY A 200 20.08 -0.26 -10.26
CA GLY A 200 19.21 0.73 -9.59
C GLY A 200 18.42 0.09 -8.45
N LEU A 201 17.84 0.92 -7.58
CA LEU A 201 17.06 0.46 -6.42
C LEU A 201 15.61 0.93 -6.56
N THR A 202 14.67 -0.01 -6.46
CA THR A 202 13.25 0.34 -6.46
C THR A 202 12.73 0.46 -5.03
N LEU A 203 12.18 1.62 -4.68
CA LEU A 203 11.55 1.87 -3.39
C LEU A 203 10.04 1.68 -3.53
N VAL A 204 9.48 0.72 -2.79
CA VAL A 204 8.07 0.33 -2.88
C VAL A 204 7.36 0.64 -1.55
N PRO A 205 6.66 1.78 -1.41
CA PRO A 205 5.83 1.98 -0.24
C PRO A 205 4.69 0.95 -0.23
N SER A 206 4.37 0.42 0.94
CA SER A 206 3.25 -0.49 1.17
C SER A 206 2.55 -0.17 2.48
N VAL A 207 1.22 -0.24 2.44
CA VAL A 207 0.35 -0.11 3.61
C VAL A 207 0.44 -1.34 4.50
N PHE A 208 0.40 -2.55 3.92
CA PHE A 208 0.29 -3.79 4.69
C PHE A 208 1.63 -4.41 5.14
N VAL A 209 2.78 -3.91 4.64
CA VAL A 209 4.09 -4.43 5.08
C VAL A 209 4.45 -4.00 6.51
N TRP A 210 3.91 -2.88 6.99
CA TRP A 210 4.19 -2.35 8.33
C TRP A 210 3.74 -3.35 9.43
N PRO A 211 4.50 -3.55 10.53
CA PRO A 211 5.71 -2.85 10.96
C PRO A 211 7.03 -3.39 10.41
N ARG A 212 6.97 -4.24 9.39
CA ARG A 212 8.15 -4.84 8.78
C ARG A 212 8.59 -4.04 7.57
N MET A 213 9.75 -4.43 7.07
CA MET A 213 10.29 -4.04 5.78
C MET A 213 10.64 -5.33 5.04
N TRP A 214 10.62 -5.28 3.73
CA TRP A 214 10.95 -6.41 2.88
C TRP A 214 11.99 -5.98 1.85
N VAL A 215 12.97 -6.84 1.62
CA VAL A 215 14.09 -6.59 0.70
C VAL A 215 14.10 -7.72 -0.31
N GLU A 216 14.02 -7.37 -1.59
CA GLU A 216 14.31 -8.28 -2.69
C GLU A 216 15.69 -7.93 -3.24
N LEU A 217 16.58 -8.92 -3.25
CA LEU A 217 17.96 -8.74 -3.71
C LEU A 217 18.08 -8.76 -5.24
N GLY A 218 16.97 -8.97 -5.95
CA GLY A 218 16.95 -8.91 -7.41
C GLY A 218 17.51 -10.15 -8.07
N LEU A 219 17.25 -11.35 -7.53
CA LEU A 219 17.69 -12.60 -8.17
C LEU A 219 17.15 -12.74 -9.60
N LEU A 220 16.01 -12.09 -9.88
CA LEU A 220 15.32 -12.11 -11.18
C LEU A 220 14.94 -10.70 -11.69
N GLY A 221 15.51 -9.64 -11.10
CA GLY A 221 15.14 -8.26 -11.45
C GLY A 221 16.00 -7.21 -10.76
N GLU A 222 15.58 -5.94 -10.82
CA GLU A 222 16.22 -4.91 -10.00
C GLU A 222 15.86 -5.12 -8.52
N PRO A 223 16.80 -4.87 -7.60
CA PRO A 223 16.53 -4.98 -6.18
C PRO A 223 15.46 -3.97 -5.75
N SER A 224 14.65 -4.41 -4.81
CA SER A 224 13.52 -3.63 -4.31
C SER A 224 13.52 -3.58 -2.79
N LEU A 225 13.08 -2.44 -2.27
CA LEU A 225 12.87 -2.21 -0.85
C LEU A 225 11.42 -1.85 -0.61
N THR A 226 10.66 -2.82 -0.13
CA THR A 226 9.26 -2.60 0.26
C THR A 226 9.19 -2.15 1.71
N TYR A 227 8.68 -0.94 1.96
CA TYR A 227 8.67 -0.30 3.28
C TYR A 227 7.29 0.24 3.67
N GLY A 228 7.07 0.41 4.98
CA GLY A 228 5.80 0.90 5.51
C GLY A 228 5.50 2.34 5.09
N ALA A 229 4.39 2.56 4.38
CA ALA A 229 3.96 3.89 4.00
C ALA A 229 3.53 4.72 5.23
N ARG A 230 3.80 6.02 5.20
CA ARG A 230 3.34 6.96 6.24
C ARG A 230 1.84 7.24 6.10
N GLY A 231 1.19 7.61 7.20
CA GLY A 231 -0.22 8.05 7.17
C GLY A 231 -1.27 6.94 7.26
N ILE A 232 -0.86 5.69 7.56
CA ILE A 232 -1.79 4.54 7.72
C ILE A 232 -2.76 4.74 8.90
N GLY A 233 -2.39 5.52 9.93
CA GLY A 233 -3.18 5.74 11.15
C GLY A 233 -4.62 6.17 10.93
N THR A 234 -4.90 6.89 9.84
CA THR A 234 -6.24 7.39 9.48
C THR A 234 -6.84 6.66 8.28
N LEU A 235 -6.15 5.65 7.76
CA LEU A 235 -6.54 4.93 6.55
C LEU A 235 -7.78 4.06 6.73
N TRP A 236 -8.07 3.60 7.95
CA TRP A 236 -9.23 2.74 8.21
C TRP A 236 -10.18 3.33 9.25
N ALA A 237 -9.91 4.57 9.65
CA ALA A 237 -10.84 5.35 10.46
C ALA A 237 -12.12 5.53 9.62
N ASP A 238 -13.14 4.75 9.95
CA ASP A 238 -14.51 5.01 9.53
C ASP A 238 -15.02 6.10 10.45
N ARG A 239 -14.90 7.35 10.00
CA ARG A 239 -15.57 8.44 10.69
C ARG A 239 -16.97 8.52 10.09
N PRO A 240 -18.03 8.21 10.85
CA PRO A 240 -19.38 8.41 10.35
C PRO A 240 -19.51 9.86 9.91
N LEU A 241 -20.06 10.07 8.70
CA LEU A 241 -20.55 11.38 8.33
C LEU A 241 -21.60 11.78 9.39
N PRO A 242 -21.59 13.02 9.88
CA PRO A 242 -22.64 13.50 10.77
C PRO A 242 -24.03 13.12 10.20
N VAL A 243 -24.90 12.60 11.06
CA VAL A 243 -26.32 12.41 10.69
C VAL A 243 -26.86 13.79 10.32
N GLU A 244 -27.72 13.89 9.30
CA GLU A 244 -28.19 15.14 8.67
C GLU A 244 -28.68 16.26 9.61
N ARG A 245 -28.87 15.98 10.90
CA ARG A 245 -29.30 16.96 11.91
C ARG A 245 -28.16 17.84 12.45
N ASP A 246 -26.89 17.39 12.39
CA ASP A 246 -25.73 18.10 12.98
C ASP A 246 -24.54 18.26 12.01
N ASP A 247 -24.79 18.47 10.70
CA ASP A 247 -23.74 18.77 9.72
C ASP A 247 -23.41 20.29 9.73
N ALA A 248 -22.90 20.81 10.85
CA ALA A 248 -22.51 22.22 11.01
C ALA A 248 -21.51 22.66 9.92
N LEU A 249 -20.62 21.75 9.48
CA LEU A 249 -19.70 22.01 8.38
C LEU A 249 -20.43 22.11 7.03
N GLY A 250 -21.47 21.30 6.83
CA GLY A 250 -22.38 21.37 5.69
C GLY A 250 -23.20 22.66 5.65
N GLU A 251 -23.62 23.17 6.80
CA GLU A 251 -24.28 24.49 6.90
C GLU A 251 -23.32 25.62 6.50
N LEU A 252 -22.07 25.57 6.95
CA LEU A 252 -21.07 26.59 6.67
C LEU A 252 -20.58 26.58 5.21
N LEU A 253 -20.27 25.40 4.66
CA LEU A 253 -19.59 25.25 3.37
C LEU A 253 -20.50 24.79 2.23
N GLY A 254 -21.68 24.28 2.57
CA GLY A 254 -22.55 23.49 1.70
C GLY A 254 -22.21 22.00 1.74
N ARG A 255 -23.26 21.16 1.70
CA ARG A 255 -23.21 19.68 1.78
C ARG A 255 -22.10 19.06 0.92
N SER A 256 -22.03 19.39 -0.37
CA SER A 256 -21.02 18.82 -1.28
C SER A 256 -19.58 19.16 -0.90
N ARG A 257 -19.31 20.38 -0.41
CA ARG A 257 -17.96 20.78 0.00
C ARG A 257 -17.56 20.14 1.32
N SER A 258 -18.48 20.08 2.28
CA SER A 258 -18.31 19.34 3.54
C SER A 258 -17.96 17.87 3.24
N GLN A 259 -18.76 17.22 2.39
CA GLN A 259 -18.53 15.83 2.00
C GLN A 259 -17.19 15.61 1.29
N ILE A 260 -16.78 16.51 0.39
CA ILE A 260 -15.44 16.45 -0.23
C ILE A 260 -14.33 16.54 0.82
N LEU A 261 -14.41 17.47 1.77
CA LEU A 261 -13.41 17.61 2.83
C LEU A 261 -13.38 16.38 3.75
N MET A 262 -14.54 15.83 4.11
CA MET A 262 -14.62 14.61 4.90
C MET A 262 -13.93 13.42 4.21
N THR A 263 -14.13 13.28 2.90
CA THR A 263 -13.53 12.20 2.08
C THR A 263 -12.01 12.36 1.88
N LEU A 264 -11.50 13.60 1.92
CA LEU A 264 -10.09 13.95 1.76
C LEU A 264 -9.23 13.75 3.03
N GLN A 265 -9.60 12.80 3.88
CA GLN A 265 -8.74 12.33 4.97
C GLN A 265 -7.47 11.65 4.45
N VAL A 266 -7.56 11.05 3.27
CA VAL A 266 -6.45 10.54 2.47
C VAL A 266 -6.47 11.27 1.12
N PRO A 267 -5.32 11.54 0.48
CA PRO A 267 -5.31 12.20 -0.82
C PRO A 267 -6.09 11.44 -1.88
N ARG A 268 -6.90 12.15 -2.70
CA ARG A 268 -7.69 11.52 -3.76
C ARG A 268 -7.72 12.37 -5.03
N SER A 269 -7.93 11.70 -6.16
CA SER A 269 -8.15 12.39 -7.43
C SER A 269 -9.58 12.90 -7.58
N THR A 270 -9.81 13.86 -8.48
CA THR A 270 -11.16 14.35 -8.82
C THR A 270 -12.09 13.20 -9.23
N THR A 271 -11.58 12.24 -10.01
CA THR A 271 -12.37 11.08 -10.47
C THR A 271 -12.70 10.10 -9.35
N ASP A 272 -11.80 9.92 -8.39
CA ASP A 272 -12.06 9.05 -7.24
C ASP A 272 -13.09 9.68 -6.30
N LEU A 273 -12.97 10.99 -6.04
CA LEU A 273 -13.95 11.75 -5.28
C LEU A 273 -15.34 11.74 -5.94
N ALA A 274 -15.40 11.95 -7.26
CA ALA A 274 -16.65 11.92 -8.01
C ALA A 274 -17.38 10.57 -7.86
N ARG A 275 -16.63 9.47 -7.98
CA ARG A 275 -17.16 8.10 -7.84
C ARG A 275 -17.66 7.82 -6.42
N GLU A 276 -16.90 8.22 -5.41
CA GLU A 276 -17.21 7.94 -4.00
C GLU A 276 -18.37 8.78 -3.46
N ILE A 277 -18.47 10.04 -3.90
CA ILE A 277 -19.49 10.99 -3.44
C ILE A 277 -20.78 10.89 -4.28
N GLY A 278 -20.71 10.29 -5.47
CA GLY A 278 -21.85 10.19 -6.40
C GLY A 278 -22.14 11.49 -7.16
N LEU A 279 -21.10 12.30 -7.42
CA LEU A 279 -21.21 13.56 -8.18
C LEU A 279 -20.46 13.49 -9.51
N SER A 280 -20.79 14.38 -10.45
CA SER A 280 -20.04 14.48 -11.70
C SER A 280 -18.61 15.01 -11.47
N ALA A 281 -17.65 14.57 -12.29
CA ALA A 281 -16.27 15.06 -12.21
C ALA A 281 -16.17 16.60 -12.40
N ALA A 282 -17.04 17.18 -13.24
CA ALA A 282 -17.10 18.62 -13.44
C ALA A 282 -17.57 19.36 -12.17
N THR A 283 -18.61 18.84 -11.51
CA THR A 283 -19.11 19.38 -10.24
C THR A 283 -18.05 19.32 -9.14
N VAL A 284 -17.38 18.18 -8.99
CA VAL A 284 -16.30 18.01 -8.00
C VAL A 284 -15.12 18.95 -8.32
N SER A 285 -14.72 19.07 -9.59
CA SER A 285 -13.66 19.99 -10.00
C SER A 285 -13.96 21.46 -9.65
N SER A 286 -15.22 21.88 -9.85
CA SER A 286 -15.69 23.21 -9.45
C SER A 286 -15.57 23.43 -7.94
N HIS A 287 -16.04 22.48 -7.12
CA HIS A 287 -15.90 22.55 -5.66
C HIS A 287 -14.44 22.57 -5.22
N LEU A 288 -13.58 21.69 -5.76
CA LEU A 288 -12.15 21.64 -5.46
C LEU A 288 -11.44 22.94 -5.84
N SER A 289 -11.83 23.58 -6.96
CA SER A 289 -11.29 24.87 -7.36
C SER A 289 -11.59 25.96 -6.32
N VAL A 290 -12.83 26.00 -5.81
CA VAL A 290 -13.20 26.93 -4.74
C VAL A 290 -12.43 26.62 -3.46
N LEU A 291 -12.44 25.36 -3.00
CA LEU A 291 -11.76 24.92 -1.78
C LEU A 291 -10.24 25.19 -1.83
N ARG A 292 -9.63 25.08 -3.03
CA ARG A 292 -8.22 25.37 -3.23
C ARG A 292 -7.93 26.87 -3.11
N ARG A 293 -8.75 27.71 -3.76
CA ARG A 293 -8.62 29.18 -3.66
C ARG A 293 -8.80 29.68 -2.23
N THR A 294 -9.59 28.99 -1.41
CA THR A 294 -9.80 29.32 0.00
C THR A 294 -8.79 28.65 0.94
N GLY A 295 -7.78 27.95 0.43
CA GLY A 295 -6.74 27.33 1.25
C GLY A 295 -7.19 26.11 2.06
N LEU A 296 -8.34 25.51 1.74
CA LEU A 296 -8.87 24.33 2.43
C LEU A 296 -8.32 23.02 1.84
N VAL A 297 -7.91 23.04 0.57
CA VAL A 297 -7.23 21.90 -0.06
C VAL A 297 -5.97 22.34 -0.78
N THR A 298 -4.98 21.47 -0.78
CA THR A 298 -3.79 21.54 -1.65
C THR A 298 -3.91 20.47 -2.73
N CYS A 299 -3.10 20.59 -3.79
CA CYS A 299 -3.02 19.57 -4.83
C CYS A 299 -1.60 19.42 -5.37
N TRP A 300 -1.28 18.23 -5.85
CA TRP A 300 -0.06 17.94 -6.60
C TRP A 300 -0.36 16.94 -7.71
N ARG A 301 0.56 16.84 -8.69
CA ARG A 301 0.50 15.80 -9.70
C ARG A 301 1.23 14.57 -9.18
N SER A 302 0.58 13.41 -9.26
CA SER A 302 1.22 12.11 -9.09
C SER A 302 0.95 11.26 -10.33
N GLY A 303 2.01 10.92 -11.06
CA GLY A 303 1.91 10.28 -12.37
C GLY A 303 0.97 11.05 -13.30
N ARG A 304 -0.07 10.37 -13.78
CA ARG A 304 -1.07 10.96 -14.69
C ARG A 304 -2.24 11.65 -13.98
N ARG A 305 -2.24 11.67 -12.64
CA ARG A 305 -3.37 12.12 -11.81
C ARG A 305 -3.03 13.42 -11.07
N VAL A 306 -4.06 14.21 -10.76
CA VAL A 306 -3.97 15.32 -9.79
C VAL A 306 -4.63 14.85 -8.51
N LEU A 307 -3.88 14.82 -7.42
CA LEU A 307 -4.40 14.48 -6.11
C LEU A 307 -4.66 15.74 -5.32
N TYR A 308 -5.74 15.70 -4.54
CA TYR A 308 -6.12 16.73 -3.60
C TYR A 308 -5.99 16.19 -2.19
N GLN A 309 -5.62 17.04 -1.24
CA GLN A 309 -5.55 16.72 0.18
C GLN A 309 -6.03 17.92 0.98
N ARG A 310 -6.63 17.67 2.15
CA ARG A 310 -6.94 18.74 3.11
C ARG A 310 -5.69 19.42 3.60
N THR A 311 -5.79 20.73 3.82
CA THR A 311 -4.79 21.48 4.58
C THR A 311 -4.96 21.23 6.09
N ALA A 312 -3.99 21.69 6.89
CA ALA A 312 -4.11 21.70 8.33
C ALA A 312 -5.34 22.50 8.80
N LEU A 313 -5.61 23.65 8.17
CA LEU A 313 -6.80 24.47 8.42
C LEU A 313 -8.09 23.67 8.23
N ALA A 314 -8.25 23.03 7.08
CA ALA A 314 -9.44 22.21 6.82
C ALA A 314 -9.55 21.01 7.74
N SER A 315 -8.43 20.43 8.18
CA SER A 315 -8.43 19.32 9.14
C SER A 315 -8.97 19.76 10.49
N VAL A 316 -8.52 20.91 11.01
CA VAL A 316 -9.04 21.50 12.25
C VAL A 316 -10.53 21.81 12.14
N MET A 317 -10.98 22.40 11.02
CA MET A 317 -12.40 22.69 10.81
C MET A 317 -13.26 21.44 10.79
N VAL A 318 -12.80 20.39 10.11
CA VAL A 318 -13.49 19.09 10.09
C VAL A 318 -13.52 18.47 11.49
N ASP A 319 -12.40 18.49 12.21
CA ASP A 319 -12.33 17.95 13.57
C ASP A 319 -13.25 18.69 14.54
N ALA A 320 -13.33 20.01 14.45
CA ALA A 320 -14.23 20.84 15.25
C ALA A 320 -15.71 20.55 14.95
N GLY A 321 -16.08 20.50 13.66
CA GLY A 321 -17.46 20.19 13.26
C GLY A 321 -17.91 18.77 13.63
N LEU A 322 -16.98 17.87 13.93
CA LEU A 322 -17.28 16.51 14.40
C LEU A 322 -17.27 16.38 15.93
N ALA A 323 -16.66 17.32 16.65
CA ALA A 323 -16.63 17.32 18.11
C ALA A 323 -18.00 17.68 18.69
N ASP A 324 -18.70 18.65 18.08
CA ASP A 324 -20.07 19.04 18.46
C ASP A 324 -21.04 17.85 18.44
N VAL A 325 -20.95 17.00 17.41
CA VAL A 325 -21.83 15.82 17.24
C VAL A 325 -21.64 14.78 18.36
N ARG A 326 -20.48 14.77 19.05
CA ARG A 326 -20.17 13.78 20.09
C ARG A 326 -20.68 14.17 21.48
N ASP A 327 -20.69 15.46 21.79
CA ASP A 327 -21.15 15.98 23.07
C ASP A 327 -22.68 15.91 23.19
N GLU A 328 -23.42 16.03 22.08
CA GLU A 328 -24.88 15.89 22.08
C GLU A 328 -25.37 14.43 22.16
N ALA A 329 -24.57 13.45 21.71
CA ALA A 329 -24.96 12.04 21.73
C ALA A 329 -24.85 11.36 23.12
N HIS A 330 -24.29 12.05 24.13
CA HIS A 330 -24.11 11.55 25.50
C HIS A 330 -24.91 12.34 26.56
N GLY A 331 -25.76 13.28 26.15
CA GLY A 331 -26.70 14.00 27.03
C GLY A 331 -28.11 13.43 26.96
#